data_AF-A0A924S9N5-F1
#
_entry.id   AF-A0A924S9N5-F1
#
_cell.length_a   1.000
_cell.length_b   1.000
_cell.length_c   1.000
_cell.angle_alpha   90.00
_cell.angle_beta   90.00
_cell.angle_gamma   90.00
#
_symmetry.space_group_name_H-M   'P 1'
#
loop_
_entity.id
_entity.type
_entity.pdbx_description
1 polymer ?
#
loop_
_entity_poly.entity_id
_entity_poly.type
_entity_poly.pdbx_seq_one_letter_code
_entity_poly.pdbx_strand_id
1 'polypeptide(L)'
;MTSPCPSCGAPASGHFCSSCGTALAGAACVHCSAPLTPGAHYCHRCGTPAGASAAPVRGLAAMLPWAVAAIALLALVALVVGQRFGGRPSAVSQAAVDTTAAPSAPFAAGATGLPRAPDISQLTPEQRAERLYDRIMTESEAGNIENVRSFMPMAIAAYEMIAPLNLDQRYDLGRIGVVGGDTALARAQADTILAAKPTHLLGLILEAKAARMEKNEVRARKADARLLAAEPAERAAGLKEYLLHKNDIDAALAAARSTTK
;
A
#
# COMPACT_ATOMS: atom_id res chain seq x y z
N MET A 1 -21.30 -21.72 26.26
CA MET A 1 -21.65 -22.57 25.09
C MET A 1 -20.60 -22.32 24.03
N THR A 2 -19.88 -23.36 23.60
CA THR A 2 -18.89 -23.27 22.52
C THR A 2 -19.55 -23.65 21.21
N SER A 3 -19.31 -22.87 20.16
CA SER A 3 -19.78 -23.17 18.80
C SER A 3 -18.57 -23.47 17.91
N PRO A 4 -18.70 -24.33 16.89
CA PRO A 4 -17.61 -24.58 15.95
C PRO A 4 -17.27 -23.29 15.19
N CYS A 5 -15.97 -23.02 15.05
CA CYS A 5 -15.48 -21.91 14.26
C CYS A 5 -15.85 -22.12 12.78
N PRO A 6 -16.46 -21.13 12.10
CA PRO A 6 -16.87 -21.27 10.70
C PRO A 6 -15.68 -21.40 9.73
N SER A 7 -14.48 -20.98 10.12
CA SER A 7 -13.31 -21.02 9.25
C SER A 7 -12.41 -22.26 9.47
N CYS A 8 -12.24 -22.73 10.70
CA CYS A 8 -11.33 -23.86 11.00
C CYS A 8 -11.98 -25.05 11.72
N GLY A 9 -13.27 -24.96 12.08
CA GLY A 9 -14.01 -26.03 12.76
C GLY A 9 -13.69 -26.24 14.24
N ALA A 10 -12.64 -25.60 14.78
CA ALA A 10 -12.28 -25.73 16.19
C ALA A 10 -13.39 -25.19 17.13
N PRO A 11 -13.59 -25.79 18.32
CA PRO A 11 -14.54 -25.27 19.30
C PRO A 11 -14.08 -23.88 19.75
N ALA A 12 -14.93 -22.88 19.56
CA ALA A 12 -14.61 -21.50 19.85
C ALA A 12 -15.71 -20.82 20.68
N SER A 13 -15.32 -19.80 21.45
CA SER A 13 -16.21 -18.97 22.26
C SER A 13 -15.69 -17.54 22.33
N GLY A 14 -16.57 -16.58 22.59
CA GLY A 14 -16.22 -15.16 22.60
C GLY A 14 -16.32 -14.52 21.22
N HIS A 15 -15.58 -13.43 20.99
CA HIS A 15 -15.61 -12.68 19.73
C HIS A 15 -14.59 -13.14 18.69
N PHE A 16 -13.54 -13.88 19.07
CA PHE A 16 -12.50 -14.32 18.15
C PHE A 16 -12.10 -15.77 18.44
N CYS A 17 -11.79 -16.55 17.40
CA CYS A 17 -11.31 -17.91 17.55
C CYS A 17 -9.85 -17.91 18.02
N SER A 18 -9.55 -18.61 19.12
CA SER A 18 -8.18 -18.73 19.65
C SER A 18 -7.27 -19.59 18.77
N SER A 19 -7.81 -20.45 17.90
CA SER A 19 -7.02 -21.35 17.06
C SER A 19 -6.59 -20.72 15.74
N CYS A 20 -7.45 -19.93 15.08
CA CYS A 20 -7.17 -19.35 13.76
C CYS A 20 -7.32 -17.83 13.67
N GLY A 21 -7.73 -17.16 14.77
CA GLY A 21 -7.82 -15.70 14.85
C GLY A 21 -9.04 -15.07 14.18
N THR A 22 -9.94 -15.84 13.56
CA THR A 22 -11.10 -15.28 12.86
C THR A 22 -12.16 -14.73 13.80
N ALA A 23 -12.87 -13.70 13.36
CA ALA A 23 -14.05 -13.16 14.06
C ALA A 23 -15.17 -14.21 14.20
N LEU A 24 -15.84 -14.22 15.35
CA LEU A 24 -17.07 -14.97 15.62
C LEU A 24 -18.27 -14.02 15.63
N ALA A 25 -19.49 -14.57 15.72
CA ALA A 25 -20.71 -13.77 15.73
C ALA A 25 -20.67 -12.66 16.81
N GLY A 26 -20.93 -11.41 16.39
CA GLY A 26 -20.97 -10.24 17.27
C GLY A 26 -19.62 -9.55 17.52
N ALA A 27 -18.54 -9.96 16.85
CA ALA A 27 -17.27 -9.22 16.89
C ALA A 27 -17.37 -7.86 16.19
N ALA A 28 -16.64 -6.87 16.70
CA ALA A 28 -16.51 -5.55 16.08
C ALA A 28 -15.03 -5.19 15.88
N CYS A 29 -14.74 -4.39 14.86
CA CYS A 29 -13.40 -3.91 14.59
C CYS A 29 -12.92 -2.95 15.68
N VAL A 30 -11.74 -3.19 16.25
CA VAL A 30 -11.16 -2.34 17.30
C VAL A 30 -10.80 -0.92 16.83
N HIS A 31 -10.60 -0.72 15.53
CA HIS A 31 -10.20 0.57 14.99
C HIS A 31 -11.40 1.44 14.60
N CYS A 32 -12.39 0.87 13.91
CA CYS A 32 -13.52 1.62 13.35
C CYS A 32 -14.89 1.23 13.90
N SER A 33 -14.94 0.28 14.85
CA SER A 33 -16.16 -0.25 15.48
C SER A 33 -17.19 -0.88 14.54
N ALA A 34 -16.84 -1.13 13.27
CA ALA A 34 -17.73 -1.82 12.34
C ALA A 34 -17.93 -3.29 12.73
N PRO A 35 -19.14 -3.86 12.57
CA PRO A 35 -19.38 -5.27 12.82
C PRO A 35 -18.55 -6.13 11.85
N LEU A 36 -17.92 -7.19 12.37
CA LEU A 36 -17.15 -8.13 11.59
C LEU A 36 -18.02 -9.31 11.15
N THR A 37 -17.84 -9.73 9.90
CA THR A 37 -18.48 -10.95 9.38
C THR A 37 -17.89 -12.17 10.10
N PRO A 38 -18.71 -13.13 10.58
CA PRO A 38 -18.21 -14.37 11.14
C PRO A 38 -17.27 -15.07 10.15
N GLY A 39 -16.08 -15.47 10.63
CA GLY A 39 -15.02 -16.06 9.82
C GLY A 39 -14.02 -15.05 9.22
N ALA A 40 -14.22 -13.74 9.35
CA ALA A 40 -13.32 -12.74 8.79
C ALA A 40 -11.97 -12.67 9.55
N HIS A 41 -10.87 -12.60 8.79
CA HIS A 41 -9.52 -12.33 9.31
C HIS A 41 -9.20 -10.83 9.39
N TYR A 42 -9.93 -10.00 8.64
CA TYR A 42 -9.72 -8.55 8.57
C TYR A 42 -11.06 -7.81 8.52
N CYS A 43 -11.08 -6.57 8.99
CA CYS A 43 -12.23 -5.69 8.86
C CYS A 43 -12.44 -5.30 7.39
N HIS A 44 -13.60 -5.67 6.84
CA HIS A 44 -13.99 -5.31 5.47
C HIS A 44 -14.06 -3.78 5.23
N ARG A 45 -14.12 -2.98 6.29
CA ARG A 45 -14.30 -1.52 6.22
C ARG A 45 -12.99 -0.71 6.33
N CYS A 46 -12.01 -1.19 7.09
CA CYS A 46 -10.78 -0.44 7.34
C CYS A 46 -9.50 -1.28 7.30
N GLY A 47 -9.59 -2.57 6.93
CA GLY A 47 -8.43 -3.45 6.79
C GLY A 47 -7.78 -3.90 8.10
N THR A 48 -8.22 -3.42 9.27
CA THR A 48 -7.65 -3.82 10.57
C THR A 48 -7.83 -5.33 10.79
N PRO A 49 -6.77 -6.09 11.14
CA PRO A 49 -6.90 -7.51 11.42
C PRO A 49 -7.86 -7.79 12.56
N ALA A 50 -8.67 -8.85 12.41
CA ALA A 50 -9.56 -9.35 13.45
C ALA A 50 -8.72 -9.77 14.67
N GLY A 51 -9.15 -9.39 15.87
CA GLY A 51 -8.44 -9.69 17.12
C GLY A 51 -7.20 -8.84 17.38
N ALA A 52 -6.89 -7.84 16.54
CA ALA A 52 -5.87 -6.86 16.86
C ALA A 52 -6.21 -6.12 18.17
N SER A 53 -5.24 -5.96 19.06
CA SER A 53 -5.38 -5.08 20.22
C SER A 53 -4.89 -3.69 19.85
N ALA A 54 -5.58 -2.64 20.31
CA ALA A 54 -5.08 -1.28 20.14
C ALA A 54 -3.71 -1.17 20.85
N ALA A 55 -2.64 -0.90 20.09
CA ALA A 55 -1.35 -0.60 20.69
C ALA A 55 -1.51 0.65 21.57
N PRO A 56 -0.98 0.67 22.81
CA PRO A 56 -1.04 1.85 23.64
C PRO A 56 -0.27 2.97 22.93
N VAL A 57 -0.99 4.02 22.53
CA VAL A 57 -0.39 5.28 22.10
C VAL A 57 0.41 5.81 23.30
N ARG A 58 1.74 5.72 23.23
CA ARG A 58 2.62 6.43 24.16
C ARG A 58 2.37 7.92 23.96
N GLY A 59 1.55 8.51 24.83
CA GLY A 59 1.13 9.89 24.73
C GLY A 59 2.30 10.87 24.77
N LEU A 60 2.15 11.97 24.03
CA LEU A 60 3.04 13.14 23.96
C LEU A 60 3.38 13.77 25.33
N ALA A 61 2.72 13.33 26.41
CA ALA A 61 2.97 13.74 27.78
C ALA A 61 4.39 13.42 28.27
N ALA A 62 5.09 12.44 27.67
CA ALA A 62 6.46 12.09 28.06
C ALA A 62 7.54 13.06 27.54
N MET A 63 7.21 14.00 26.66
CA MET A 63 8.16 14.92 26.01
C MET A 63 8.06 16.37 26.51
N LEU A 64 7.11 16.67 27.39
CA LEU A 64 6.86 18.03 27.91
C LEU A 64 8.03 18.65 28.71
N PRO A 65 8.79 17.92 29.56
CA PRO A 65 9.85 18.56 30.35
C PRO A 65 11.08 18.96 29.52
N TRP A 66 11.35 18.26 28.41
CA TRP A 66 12.51 18.54 27.56
C TRP A 66 12.29 19.74 26.61
N ALA A 67 11.04 19.98 26.21
CA ALA A 67 10.69 21.12 25.36
C ALA A 67 10.90 22.46 26.05
N VAL A 68 10.59 22.56 27.36
CA VAL A 68 10.80 23.78 28.15
C VAL A 68 12.30 24.09 28.28
N ALA A 69 13.13 23.08 28.50
CA ALA A 69 14.58 23.25 28.57
C ALA A 69 15.18 23.74 27.24
N ALA A 70 14.72 23.20 26.11
CA ALA A 70 15.17 23.63 24.79
C ALA A 70 14.78 25.09 24.46
N ILE A 71 13.55 25.50 24.82
CA ILE A 71 13.07 26.88 24.61
C ILE A 71 13.82 27.86 25.51
N ALA A 72 14.06 27.50 26.77
CA ALA A 72 14.84 28.34 27.69
C ALA A 72 16.29 28.52 27.21
N LEU A 73 16.92 27.46 26.70
CA LEU A 73 18.27 27.52 26.15
C LEU A 73 18.33 28.41 24.90
N LEU A 74 17.36 28.28 23.99
CA LEU A 74 17.26 29.13 22.79
C LEU A 74 17.06 30.61 23.15
N ALA A 75 16.20 30.93 24.13
CA ALA A 75 15.98 32.30 24.59
C ALA A 75 17.25 32.91 25.21
N LEU A 76 18.01 32.10 25.97
CA LEU A 76 19.26 32.54 26.59
C LEU A 76 20.34 32.81 25.54
N VAL A 77 20.45 31.96 24.52
CA VAL A 77 21.38 32.16 23.39
C VAL A 77 21.02 33.43 22.61
N ALA A 78 19.73 33.66 22.33
CA ALA A 78 19.28 34.87 21.64
C ALA A 78 19.58 36.15 22.45
N LEU A 79 19.41 36.11 23.77
CA LEU A 79 19.72 37.24 24.67
C LEU A 79 21.23 37.56 24.65
N VAL A 80 22.08 36.55 24.72
CA VAL A 80 23.55 36.71 24.71
C VAL A 80 24.05 37.26 23.37
N VAL A 81 23.48 36.79 22.25
CA VAL A 81 23.81 37.32 20.92
C VAL A 81 23.32 38.77 20.77
N GLY A 82 22.11 39.10 21.22
CA GLY A 82 21.55 40.46 21.15
C GLY A 82 22.34 41.49 21.97
N GLN A 83 22.91 41.10 23.12
CA GLN A 83 23.72 41.99 23.95
C GLN A 83 25.13 42.26 23.38
N ARG A 84 25.63 41.43 22.47
CA ARG A 84 26.98 41.55 21.89
C ARG A 84 27.02 42.37 20.59
N PHE A 85 25.87 42.68 20.00
CA PHE A 85 25.73 43.46 18.76
C PHE A 85 24.91 44.74 18.95
N GLY A 86 24.97 45.35 20.14
CA GLY A 86 24.24 46.58 20.49
C GLY A 86 24.64 47.82 19.68
N GLY A 87 24.26 47.85 18.39
CA GLY A 87 24.16 49.04 17.56
C GLY A 87 22.70 49.47 17.47
N ARG A 88 22.41 50.70 17.90
CA ARG A 88 21.08 51.31 17.84
C ARG A 88 20.53 51.31 16.41
N PRO A 89 19.34 50.77 16.13
CA PRO A 89 18.62 51.08 14.90
C PRO A 89 17.80 52.36 15.07
N SER A 90 17.95 53.25 14.11
CA SER A 90 17.08 54.39 13.86
C SER A 90 15.62 53.96 13.72
N ALA A 91 14.73 54.78 14.27
CA ALA A 91 13.29 54.63 14.10
C ALA A 91 12.93 54.69 12.61
N VAL A 92 12.41 53.58 12.08
CA VAL A 92 11.63 53.56 10.85
C VAL A 92 10.23 53.10 11.26
N SER A 93 9.28 54.03 11.14
CA SER A 93 7.84 53.77 11.32
C SER A 93 7.40 52.63 10.40
N GLN A 94 7.06 51.48 10.99
CA GLN A 94 6.17 50.54 10.33
C GLN A 94 4.75 51.04 10.55
N ALA A 95 4.13 51.40 9.44
CA ALA A 95 2.71 51.64 9.35
C ALA A 95 1.95 50.45 9.95
N ALA A 96 0.98 50.75 10.79
CA ALA A 96 0.01 49.79 11.26
C ALA A 96 -0.67 49.12 10.07
N VAL A 97 -0.54 47.81 9.97
CA VAL A 97 -1.51 46.99 9.25
C VAL A 97 -2.41 46.39 10.32
N ASP A 98 -3.54 47.04 10.51
CA ASP A 98 -4.69 46.47 11.21
C ASP A 98 -4.97 45.08 10.62
N THR A 99 -4.66 44.03 11.39
CA THR A 99 -5.21 42.70 11.13
C THR A 99 -6.63 42.68 11.69
N THR A 100 -7.53 43.36 11.00
CA THR A 100 -8.96 43.10 11.10
C THR A 100 -9.25 41.81 10.33
N ALA A 101 -9.57 40.77 11.09
CA ALA A 101 -10.43 39.64 10.75
C ALA A 101 -10.33 39.09 9.30
N ALA A 102 -9.47 38.07 9.13
CA ALA A 102 -9.77 37.01 8.18
C ALA A 102 -10.66 35.95 8.88
N PRO A 103 -11.67 35.39 8.19
CA PRO A 103 -12.74 34.64 8.83
C PRO A 103 -12.19 33.37 9.47
N SER A 104 -12.46 33.22 10.76
CA SER A 104 -12.57 31.92 11.40
C SER A 104 -13.52 31.07 10.56
N ALA A 105 -12.98 30.10 9.82
CA ALA A 105 -13.77 29.01 9.29
C ALA A 105 -14.53 28.38 10.46
N PRO A 106 -15.84 28.15 10.34
CA PRO A 106 -16.61 27.62 11.45
C PRO A 106 -16.04 26.24 11.78
N PHE A 107 -15.52 26.11 13.00
CA PHE A 107 -15.37 24.83 13.65
C PHE A 107 -16.78 24.26 13.83
N ALA A 108 -17.28 23.60 12.78
CA ALA A 108 -18.44 22.73 12.88
C ALA A 108 -18.02 21.50 13.67
N ALA A 109 -18.20 21.57 14.99
CA ALA A 109 -18.40 20.40 15.80
C ALA A 109 -19.59 19.63 15.20
N GLY A 110 -19.31 18.47 14.59
CA GLY A 110 -20.34 17.55 14.11
C GLY A 110 -20.36 17.30 12.60
N ALA A 111 -19.31 16.66 12.07
CA ALA A 111 -19.42 15.71 10.96
C ALA A 111 -18.09 14.95 10.83
N THR A 112 -17.96 13.80 11.50
CA THR A 112 -16.93 12.81 11.18
C THR A 112 -17.24 12.21 9.81
N GLY A 113 -16.80 12.89 8.76
CA GLY A 113 -16.96 12.50 7.37
C GLY A 113 -15.61 12.36 6.69
N LEU A 114 -14.72 11.52 7.22
CA LEU A 114 -13.72 10.88 6.35
C LEU A 114 -14.50 10.28 5.17
N PRO A 115 -14.10 10.49 3.90
CA PRO A 115 -14.77 9.85 2.78
C PRO A 115 -14.85 8.36 3.08
N ARG A 116 -16.07 7.84 3.16
CA ARG A 116 -16.30 6.42 3.47
C ARG A 116 -15.54 5.62 2.42
N ALA A 117 -14.66 4.72 2.86
CA ALA A 117 -14.06 3.75 1.95
C ALA A 117 -15.22 3.04 1.21
N PRO A 118 -15.19 3.02 -0.13
CA PRO A 118 -16.27 2.42 -0.90
C PRO A 118 -16.48 0.95 -0.51
N ASP A 119 -17.72 0.52 -0.36
CA ASP A 119 -18.04 -0.88 -0.07
C ASP A 119 -17.73 -1.75 -1.30
N ILE A 120 -16.85 -2.74 -1.13
CA ILE A 120 -16.41 -3.67 -2.18
C ILE A 120 -17.01 -5.06 -2.01
N SER A 121 -17.85 -5.28 -0.99
CA SER A 121 -18.45 -6.58 -0.70
C SER A 121 -19.44 -7.05 -1.77
N GLN A 122 -20.06 -6.10 -2.47
CA GLN A 122 -21.02 -6.35 -3.56
C GLN A 122 -20.38 -6.56 -4.94
N LEU A 123 -19.05 -6.43 -5.04
CA LEU A 123 -18.32 -6.66 -6.29
C LEU A 123 -18.06 -8.14 -6.51
N THR A 124 -17.99 -8.57 -7.79
CA THR A 124 -17.48 -9.90 -8.14
C THR A 124 -16.02 -10.05 -7.68
N PRO A 125 -15.51 -11.28 -7.51
CA PRO A 125 -14.11 -11.51 -7.17
C PRO A 125 -13.13 -10.78 -8.11
N GLU A 126 -13.40 -10.78 -9.42
CA GLU A 126 -12.59 -10.11 -10.44
C GLU A 126 -12.59 -8.59 -10.26
N GLN A 127 -13.77 -7.98 -10.13
CA GLN A 127 -13.91 -6.54 -9.92
C GLN A 127 -13.26 -6.08 -8.62
N ARG A 128 -13.34 -6.94 -7.58
CA ARG A 128 -12.68 -6.68 -6.31
C ARG A 128 -11.16 -6.72 -6.45
N ALA A 129 -10.62 -7.71 -7.17
CA ALA A 129 -9.20 -7.85 -7.42
C ALA A 129 -8.66 -6.67 -8.24
N GLU A 130 -9.32 -6.30 -9.34
CA GLU A 130 -8.96 -5.16 -10.20
C GLU A 130 -8.91 -3.85 -9.40
N ARG A 131 -9.95 -3.59 -8.60
CA ARG A 131 -9.99 -2.38 -7.77
C ARG A 131 -8.88 -2.31 -6.73
N LEU A 132 -8.55 -3.45 -6.11
CA LEU A 132 -7.46 -3.53 -5.15
C LEU A 132 -6.10 -3.40 -5.83
N TYR A 133 -5.95 -3.96 -7.03
CA TYR A 133 -4.78 -3.80 -7.89
C TYR A 133 -4.55 -2.32 -8.22
N ASP A 134 -5.56 -1.62 -8.74
CA ASP A 134 -5.48 -0.19 -9.08
C ASP A 134 -5.08 0.66 -7.89
N ARG A 135 -5.68 0.37 -6.72
CA ARG A 135 -5.31 1.04 -5.48
C ARG A 135 -3.85 0.79 -5.14
N ILE A 136 -3.40 -0.47 -5.16
CA ILE A 136 -2.01 -0.82 -4.83
C ILE A 136 -1.02 -0.15 -5.77
N MET A 137 -1.27 -0.15 -7.08
CA MET A 137 -0.40 0.50 -8.05
C MET A 137 -0.36 2.01 -7.84
N THR A 138 -1.51 2.65 -7.60
CA THR A 138 -1.60 4.08 -7.27
C THR A 138 -0.80 4.43 -6.02
N GLU A 139 -0.94 3.67 -4.94
CA GLU A 139 -0.20 3.92 -3.69
C GLU A 139 1.30 3.66 -3.87
N SER A 140 1.68 2.67 -4.67
CA SER A 140 3.08 2.39 -4.99
C SER A 140 3.72 3.55 -5.76
N GLU A 141 3.03 4.10 -6.76
CA GLU A 141 3.51 5.25 -7.54
C GLU A 141 3.65 6.51 -6.68
N ALA A 142 2.74 6.69 -5.71
CA ALA A 142 2.82 7.77 -4.72
C ALA A 142 3.92 7.57 -3.66
N GLY A 143 4.59 6.41 -3.63
CA GLY A 143 5.60 6.08 -2.62
C GLY A 143 5.02 5.67 -1.25
N ASN A 144 3.71 5.45 -1.16
CA ASN A 144 3.01 5.07 0.07
C ASN A 144 3.12 3.57 0.36
N ILE A 145 4.34 3.09 0.61
CA ILE A 145 4.62 1.66 0.77
C ILE A 145 3.86 1.02 1.95
N GLU A 146 3.57 1.79 3.00
CA GLU A 146 2.73 1.30 4.12
C GLU A 146 1.30 0.96 3.68
N ASN A 147 0.73 1.77 2.77
CA ASN A 147 -0.60 1.52 2.21
C ASN A 147 -0.57 0.30 1.29
N VAL A 148 0.46 0.17 0.44
CA VAL A 148 0.69 -1.02 -0.41
C VAL A 148 0.66 -2.29 0.45
N ARG A 149 1.45 -2.32 1.54
CA ARG A 149 1.50 -3.48 2.45
C ARG A 149 0.17 -3.76 3.14
N SER A 150 -0.61 -2.72 3.43
CA SER A 150 -1.93 -2.87 4.08
C SER A 150 -2.98 -3.45 3.13
N PHE A 151 -2.94 -3.11 1.84
CA PHE A 151 -3.90 -3.61 0.85
C PHE A 151 -3.51 -4.97 0.25
N MET A 152 -2.22 -5.31 0.24
CA MET A 152 -1.72 -6.52 -0.43
C MET A 152 -2.40 -7.83 0.01
N PRO A 153 -2.61 -8.13 1.32
CA PRO A 153 -3.29 -9.36 1.72
C PRO A 153 -4.73 -9.46 1.20
N MET A 154 -5.44 -8.32 1.13
CA MET A 154 -6.79 -8.29 0.58
C MET A 154 -6.80 -8.55 -0.92
N ALA A 155 -5.83 -8.02 -1.65
CA ALA A 155 -5.71 -8.23 -3.09
C ALA A 155 -5.36 -9.69 -3.41
N ILE A 156 -4.39 -10.27 -2.70
CA ILE A 156 -4.03 -11.69 -2.86
C ILE A 156 -5.24 -12.58 -2.62
N ALA A 157 -5.98 -12.36 -1.53
CA ALA A 157 -7.20 -13.12 -1.24
C ALA A 157 -8.27 -12.95 -2.33
N ALA A 158 -8.37 -11.76 -2.94
CA ALA A 158 -9.28 -11.53 -4.06
C ALA A 158 -8.91 -12.35 -5.31
N TYR A 159 -7.61 -12.41 -5.65
CA TYR A 159 -7.12 -13.27 -6.73
C TYR A 159 -7.29 -14.77 -6.43
N GLU A 160 -7.09 -15.20 -5.19
CA GLU A 160 -7.32 -16.61 -4.78
C GLU A 160 -8.77 -17.06 -4.98
N MET A 161 -9.75 -16.15 -4.80
CA MET A 161 -11.17 -16.45 -5.03
C MET A 161 -11.56 -16.57 -6.52
N ILE A 162 -10.72 -16.12 -7.46
CA ILE A 162 -11.00 -16.20 -8.91
C ILE A 162 -10.59 -17.57 -9.49
N ALA A 163 -9.74 -18.32 -8.80
CA ALA A 163 -8.99 -19.45 -9.37
C ALA A 163 -9.84 -20.43 -10.23
N PRO A 164 -9.33 -20.87 -11.41
CA PRO A 164 -7.98 -20.66 -11.91
C PRO A 164 -7.75 -19.27 -12.57
N LEU A 165 -6.58 -18.67 -12.31
CA LEU A 165 -6.18 -17.40 -12.91
C LEU A 165 -5.72 -17.57 -14.36
N ASN A 166 -6.15 -16.66 -15.23
CA ASN A 166 -5.59 -16.49 -16.58
C ASN A 166 -4.21 -15.78 -16.54
N LEU A 167 -3.52 -15.65 -17.69
CA LEU A 167 -2.15 -15.10 -17.74
C LEU A 167 -2.08 -13.62 -17.36
N ASP A 168 -3.13 -12.85 -17.68
CA ASP A 168 -3.28 -11.44 -17.33
C ASP A 168 -3.37 -11.25 -15.81
N GLN A 169 -4.30 -11.97 -15.18
CA GLN A 169 -4.50 -11.95 -13.73
C GLN A 169 -3.26 -12.44 -12.95
N ARG A 170 -2.50 -13.39 -13.52
CA ARG A 170 -1.22 -13.81 -12.93
C ARG A 170 -0.18 -12.70 -13.00
N TYR A 171 -0.14 -11.95 -14.10
CA TYR A 171 0.76 -10.81 -14.20
C TYR A 171 0.41 -9.75 -13.16
N ASP A 172 -0.87 -9.44 -12.99
CA ASP A 172 -1.33 -8.48 -11.97
C ASP A 172 -0.95 -8.92 -10.54
N LEU A 173 -1.23 -10.19 -10.20
CA LEU A 173 -0.85 -10.75 -8.90
C LEU A 173 0.67 -10.73 -8.69
N GLY A 174 1.43 -10.99 -9.75
CA GLY A 174 2.88 -10.89 -9.73
C GLY A 174 3.37 -9.45 -9.52
N ARG A 175 2.73 -8.48 -10.18
CA ARG A 175 3.00 -7.04 -10.02
C ARG A 175 2.72 -6.57 -8.59
N ILE A 176 1.66 -7.07 -7.96
CA ILE A 176 1.40 -6.86 -6.52
C ILE A 176 2.60 -7.34 -5.68
N GLY A 177 3.13 -8.54 -5.98
CA GLY A 177 4.35 -9.04 -5.34
C GLY A 177 5.54 -8.11 -5.54
N VAL A 178 5.76 -7.60 -6.75
CA VAL A 178 6.86 -6.66 -7.04
C VAL A 178 6.77 -5.40 -6.19
N VAL A 179 5.62 -4.73 -6.17
CA VAL A 179 5.46 -3.45 -5.44
C VAL A 179 5.38 -3.65 -3.92
N GLY A 180 4.89 -4.81 -3.47
CA GLY A 180 4.86 -5.19 -2.06
C GLY A 180 6.21 -5.68 -1.52
N GLY A 181 7.20 -5.94 -2.39
CA GLY A 181 8.48 -6.53 -2.01
C GLY A 181 8.46 -8.05 -1.84
N ASP A 182 7.36 -8.72 -2.19
CA ASP A 182 7.26 -10.18 -2.19
C ASP A 182 7.83 -10.77 -3.49
N THR A 183 9.15 -10.99 -3.44
CA THR A 183 9.91 -11.55 -4.56
C THR A 183 9.45 -12.97 -4.90
N ALA A 184 9.05 -13.77 -3.89
CA ALA A 184 8.63 -15.15 -4.09
C ALA A 184 7.30 -15.21 -4.86
N LEU A 185 6.33 -14.36 -4.48
CA LEU A 185 5.06 -14.23 -5.20
C LEU A 185 5.28 -13.79 -6.64
N ALA A 186 6.06 -12.72 -6.86
CA ALA A 186 6.37 -12.22 -8.20
C ALA A 186 7.00 -13.31 -9.08
N ARG A 187 8.00 -14.03 -8.54
CA ARG A 187 8.67 -15.12 -9.25
C ARG A 187 7.70 -16.26 -9.57
N ALA A 188 6.89 -16.70 -8.62
CA ALA A 188 5.97 -17.83 -8.83
C ALA A 188 4.97 -17.55 -9.97
N GLN A 189 4.47 -16.32 -10.07
CA GLN A 189 3.59 -15.94 -11.17
C GLN A 189 4.34 -15.85 -12.51
N ALA A 190 5.56 -15.30 -12.53
CA ALA A 190 6.39 -15.29 -13.74
C ALA A 190 6.66 -16.70 -14.25
N ASP A 191 7.09 -17.61 -13.36
CA ASP A 191 7.40 -19.00 -13.68
C ASP A 191 6.15 -19.71 -14.24
N THR A 192 4.96 -19.43 -13.69
CA THR A 192 3.70 -20.02 -14.19
C THR A 192 3.31 -19.49 -15.57
N ILE A 193 3.44 -18.18 -15.81
CA ILE A 193 3.14 -17.59 -17.12
C ILE A 193 4.09 -18.17 -18.18
N LEU A 194 5.38 -18.25 -17.87
CA LEU A 194 6.41 -18.73 -18.79
C LEU A 194 6.38 -20.24 -19.01
N ALA A 195 5.87 -21.02 -18.04
CA ALA A 195 5.57 -22.43 -18.25
C ALA A 195 4.44 -22.64 -19.27
N ALA A 196 3.41 -21.77 -19.24
CA ALA A 196 2.30 -21.82 -20.19
C ALA A 196 2.69 -21.29 -21.57
N LYS A 197 3.44 -20.18 -21.63
CA LYS A 197 3.92 -19.55 -22.87
C LYS A 197 5.34 -18.97 -22.67
N PRO A 198 6.40 -19.67 -23.11
CA PRO A 198 7.79 -19.31 -22.84
C PRO A 198 8.27 -17.94 -23.35
N THR A 199 7.55 -17.36 -24.31
CA THR A 199 7.82 -16.07 -24.94
C THR A 199 6.89 -14.95 -24.47
N HIS A 200 5.96 -15.22 -23.55
CA HIS A 200 4.94 -14.25 -23.14
C HIS A 200 5.57 -12.98 -22.55
N LEU A 201 5.22 -11.81 -23.09
CA LEU A 201 5.88 -10.54 -22.73
C LEU A 201 5.73 -10.23 -21.24
N LEU A 202 4.50 -10.34 -20.72
CA LEU A 202 4.22 -10.10 -19.30
C LEU A 202 5.01 -11.03 -18.37
N GLY A 203 5.17 -12.30 -18.74
CA GLY A 203 5.96 -13.27 -17.97
C GLY A 203 7.45 -12.91 -17.96
N LEU A 204 8.01 -12.51 -19.12
CA LEU A 204 9.41 -12.11 -19.25
C LEU A 204 9.70 -10.81 -18.47
N ILE A 205 8.78 -9.84 -18.52
CA ILE A 205 8.85 -8.59 -17.74
C ILE A 205 8.88 -8.92 -16.25
N LEU A 206 7.98 -9.78 -15.79
CA LEU A 206 7.87 -10.14 -14.39
C LEU A 206 9.07 -10.97 -13.91
N GLU A 207 9.61 -11.88 -14.74
CA GLU A 207 10.85 -12.60 -14.47
C GLU A 207 12.03 -11.62 -14.29
N ALA A 208 12.15 -10.64 -15.19
CA ALA A 208 13.21 -9.64 -15.11
C ALA A 208 13.09 -8.75 -13.86
N LYS A 209 11.86 -8.40 -13.45
CA LYS A 209 11.61 -7.66 -12.19
C LYS A 209 11.97 -8.49 -10.97
N ALA A 210 11.48 -9.74 -10.88
CA ALA A 210 11.78 -10.64 -9.78
C ALA A 210 13.29 -10.90 -9.66
N ALA A 211 13.98 -11.14 -10.77
CA ALA A 211 15.43 -11.34 -10.79
C ALA A 211 16.21 -10.12 -10.25
N ARG A 212 15.76 -8.89 -10.53
CA ARG A 212 16.37 -7.67 -9.97
C ARG A 212 16.12 -7.54 -8.47
N MET A 213 14.93 -7.90 -7.99
CA MET A 213 14.64 -7.96 -6.55
C MET A 213 15.53 -8.97 -5.83
N GLU A 214 15.84 -10.09 -6.49
CA GLU A 214 16.81 -11.10 -6.02
C GLU A 214 18.28 -10.62 -6.11
N LYS A 215 18.54 -9.41 -6.64
CA LYS A 215 19.88 -8.91 -6.99
C LYS A 215 20.64 -9.83 -7.95
N ASN A 216 19.91 -10.59 -8.77
CA ASN A 216 20.45 -11.49 -9.78
C ASN A 216 20.43 -10.83 -11.16
N GLU A 217 21.41 -9.94 -11.38
CA GLU A 217 21.54 -9.17 -12.62
C GLU A 217 21.77 -10.03 -13.86
N VAL A 218 22.38 -11.21 -13.70
CA VAL A 218 22.57 -12.15 -14.82
C VAL A 218 21.23 -12.70 -15.29
N ARG A 219 20.37 -13.12 -14.36
CA ARG A 219 19.02 -13.60 -14.68
C ARG A 219 18.16 -12.47 -15.23
N ALA A 220 18.25 -11.26 -14.67
CA ALA A 220 17.52 -10.09 -15.16
C ALA A 220 17.88 -9.77 -16.62
N ARG A 221 19.17 -9.67 -16.94
CA ARG A 221 19.63 -9.42 -18.33
C ARG A 221 19.22 -10.53 -19.30
N LYS A 222 19.23 -11.79 -18.86
CA LYS A 222 18.75 -12.91 -19.68
C LYS A 222 17.25 -12.79 -19.99
N ALA A 223 16.44 -12.40 -19.01
CA ALA A 223 15.01 -12.17 -19.20
C ALA A 223 14.75 -10.95 -20.11
N ASP A 224 15.50 -9.85 -19.94
CA ASP A 224 15.44 -8.68 -20.82
C ASP A 224 15.78 -9.04 -22.29
N ALA A 225 16.84 -9.81 -22.52
CA ALA A 225 17.23 -10.25 -23.86
C ALA A 225 16.14 -11.11 -24.52
N ARG A 226 15.51 -12.02 -23.74
CA ARG A 226 14.37 -12.82 -24.20
C ARG A 226 13.16 -11.93 -24.50
N LEU A 227 12.90 -10.91 -23.69
CA LEU A 227 11.81 -9.95 -23.90
C LEU A 227 11.97 -9.22 -25.23
N LEU A 228 13.17 -8.71 -25.52
CA LEU A 228 13.48 -8.02 -26.77
C LEU A 228 13.36 -8.96 -27.99
N ALA A 229 13.80 -10.21 -27.85
CA ALA A 229 13.69 -11.19 -28.92
C ALA A 229 12.23 -11.61 -29.20
N ALA A 230 11.40 -11.71 -28.17
CA ALA A 230 10.00 -12.11 -28.29
C ALA A 230 9.08 -11.00 -28.79
N GLU A 231 9.43 -9.73 -28.55
CA GLU A 231 8.58 -8.56 -28.83
C GLU A 231 7.88 -8.60 -30.20
N PRO A 232 8.57 -8.76 -31.34
CA PRO A 232 7.93 -8.57 -32.64
C PRO A 232 6.81 -9.59 -32.89
N ALA A 233 7.08 -10.86 -32.59
CA ALA A 233 6.12 -11.95 -32.77
C ALA A 233 4.96 -11.86 -31.78
N GLU A 234 5.25 -11.54 -30.51
CA GLU A 234 4.22 -11.44 -29.47
C GLU A 234 3.31 -10.23 -29.68
N ARG A 235 3.84 -9.07 -30.09
CA ARG A 235 3.01 -7.91 -30.42
C ARG A 235 2.13 -8.15 -31.64
N ALA A 236 2.65 -8.86 -32.64
CA ALA A 236 1.87 -9.23 -33.82
C ALA A 236 0.68 -10.17 -33.49
N ALA A 237 0.77 -10.93 -32.39
CA ALA A 237 -0.32 -11.78 -31.94
C ALA A 237 -1.54 -11.02 -31.41
N GLY A 238 -1.41 -9.72 -31.09
CA GLY A 238 -2.54 -8.85 -30.76
C GLY A 238 -3.34 -9.28 -29.53
N LEU A 239 -2.70 -9.93 -28.55
CA LEU A 239 -3.37 -10.39 -27.32
C LEU A 239 -3.98 -9.21 -26.55
N LYS A 240 -5.18 -9.39 -25.99
CA LYS A 240 -5.93 -8.32 -25.31
C LYS A 240 -5.13 -7.77 -24.12
N GLU A 241 -4.52 -8.65 -23.34
CA GLU A 241 -3.66 -8.30 -22.21
C GLU A 241 -2.44 -7.44 -22.62
N TYR A 242 -1.92 -7.59 -23.84
CA TYR A 242 -0.84 -6.72 -24.32
C TYR A 242 -1.30 -5.29 -24.61
N LEU A 243 -2.58 -5.12 -24.96
CA LEU A 243 -3.17 -3.80 -25.12
C LEU A 243 -3.45 -3.16 -23.76
N LEU A 244 -3.97 -3.94 -22.81
CA LEU A 244 -4.20 -3.48 -21.42
C LEU A 244 -2.91 -3.04 -20.74
N HIS A 245 -1.84 -3.80 -20.92
CA HIS A 245 -0.53 -3.53 -20.31
C HIS A 245 0.46 -2.83 -21.26
N LYS A 246 -0.04 -2.12 -22.28
CA LYS A 246 0.81 -1.50 -23.31
C LYS A 246 1.92 -0.62 -22.71
N ASN A 247 1.55 0.25 -21.75
CA ASN A 247 2.50 1.18 -21.14
C ASN A 247 3.60 0.45 -20.36
N ASP A 248 3.21 -0.58 -19.62
CA ASP A 248 4.11 -1.45 -18.85
C ASP A 248 5.11 -2.19 -19.78
N ILE A 249 4.62 -2.73 -20.89
CA ILE A 249 5.43 -3.41 -21.89
C ILE A 249 6.39 -2.42 -22.57
N ASP A 250 5.89 -1.26 -22.99
CA ASP A 250 6.70 -0.21 -23.62
C ASP A 250 7.82 0.27 -22.70
N ALA A 251 7.52 0.49 -21.42
CA ALA A 251 8.50 0.89 -20.40
C ALA A 251 9.56 -0.20 -20.17
N ALA A 252 9.14 -1.46 -20.07
CA ALA A 252 10.07 -2.58 -19.87
C ALA A 252 11.00 -2.79 -21.07
N LEU A 253 10.49 -2.65 -22.30
CA LEU A 253 11.32 -2.72 -23.52
C LEU A 253 12.30 -1.56 -23.61
N ALA A 254 11.86 -0.35 -23.26
CA ALA A 254 12.75 0.82 -23.22
C ALA A 254 13.90 0.61 -22.21
N ALA A 255 13.58 0.10 -21.01
CA ALA A 255 14.58 -0.23 -19.99
C ALA A 255 15.53 -1.36 -20.45
N ALA A 256 15.03 -2.43 -21.07
CA ALA A 256 15.86 -3.52 -21.58
C ALA A 256 16.81 -3.06 -22.71
N ARG A 257 16.37 -2.12 -23.55
CA ARG A 257 17.22 -1.53 -24.61
C ARG A 257 18.31 -0.61 -24.05
N SER A 258 18.06 0.08 -22.93
CA SER A 258 19.05 0.97 -22.34
C SER A 258 20.17 0.23 -21.61
N THR A 259 19.90 -0.98 -21.08
CA THR A 259 20.89 -1.81 -20.38
C THR A 259 21.79 -2.62 -21.31
N THR A 260 21.46 -2.69 -22.61
CA THR A 260 22.24 -3.41 -23.63
C THR A 260 23.26 -2.51 -24.35
N LYS A 261 23.16 -1.19 -24.19
CA LYS A 261 24.13 -0.21 -24.69
C LYS A 261 25.30 -0.07 -23.73
#